data_AF-A0A7I8EJX2-F1
#
_entry.id   AF-A0A7I8EJX2-F1
#
_cell.length_a   1.000
_cell.length_b   1.000
_cell.length_c   1.000
_cell.angle_alpha   90.00
_cell.angle_beta   90.00
_cell.angle_gamma   90.00
#
_symmetry.space_group_name_H-M   'P 1'
#
loop_
_entity.id
_entity.type
_entity.pdbx_description
1 polymer ?
#
loop_
_entity_poly.entity_id
_entity_poly.type
_entity_poly.pdbx_seq_one_letter_code
_entity_poly.pdbx_strand_id
1 'polypeptide(L)'
;MHEHDTVQKHLIGVVRYGMGKEIQLYSDELVATGQEQDVELRVPLDALQRLTLMPGDPTPSKLVLMADLDDDSTIILADGMTNAKGFREMLPRLTELCPDMELDPPDMGEQLRQALNNKRAWSLTCYGCCIMLVLFVVVAYMLVVYIGTHH
;
A
#
# COMPACT_ATOMS: atom_id res chain seq x y z
N MET A 1 -10.11 41.99 -8.63
CA MET A 1 -10.61 41.16 -7.51
C MET A 1 -10.38 39.72 -7.96
N HIS A 2 -9.63 38.95 -7.18
CA HIS A 2 -8.75 37.86 -7.60
C HIS A 2 -9.32 36.83 -8.60
N GLU A 3 -8.61 36.73 -9.72
CA GLU A 3 -8.62 35.64 -10.69
C GLU A 3 -8.02 34.40 -9.99
N HIS A 4 -8.85 33.48 -9.51
CA HIS A 4 -8.38 32.15 -9.14
C HIS A 4 -8.21 31.37 -10.44
N ASP A 5 -7.02 31.48 -11.00
CA ASP A 5 -6.51 30.62 -12.05
C ASP A 5 -6.59 29.17 -11.53
N THR A 6 -7.69 28.49 -11.82
CA THR A 6 -7.83 27.05 -11.60
C THR A 6 -6.97 26.37 -12.64
N VAL A 7 -5.66 26.35 -12.41
CA VAL A 7 -4.74 25.45 -13.08
C VAL A 7 -5.31 24.06 -12.87
N GLN A 8 -5.77 23.46 -13.96
CA GLN A 8 -6.40 22.15 -13.98
C GLN A 8 -5.30 21.13 -13.64
N LYS A 9 -5.02 20.94 -12.35
CA LYS A 9 -3.95 20.03 -11.89
C LYS A 9 -4.26 18.64 -12.40
N HIS A 10 -3.37 18.10 -13.21
CA HIS A 10 -3.60 16.83 -13.88
C HIS A 10 -3.39 15.70 -12.87
N LEU A 11 -4.48 15.03 -12.49
CA LEU A 11 -4.42 13.88 -11.61
C LEU A 11 -3.80 12.70 -12.36
N ILE A 12 -2.63 12.25 -11.91
CA ILE A 12 -1.85 11.19 -12.56
C ILE A 12 -2.20 9.83 -11.96
N GLY A 13 -2.44 9.77 -10.65
CA GLY A 13 -2.75 8.51 -9.98
C GLY A 13 -3.40 8.69 -8.62
N VAL A 14 -4.18 7.70 -8.22
CA VAL A 14 -4.79 7.64 -6.87
C VAL A 14 -4.52 6.26 -6.27
N VAL A 15 -3.92 6.26 -5.08
CA VAL A 15 -3.63 5.06 -4.31
C VAL A 15 -4.44 5.08 -3.03
N ARG A 16 -5.49 4.26 -2.99
CA ARG A 16 -6.26 3.99 -1.77
C ARG A 16 -5.50 3.00 -0.91
N TYR A 17 -5.06 3.40 0.27
CA TYR A 17 -4.20 2.59 1.14
C TYR A 17 -4.82 2.21 2.48
N GLY A 18 -6.02 2.70 2.78
CA GLY A 18 -6.85 2.33 3.93
C GLY A 18 -8.30 2.80 3.76
N MET A 19 -9.16 2.53 4.76
CA MET A 19 -10.50 3.12 4.80
C MET A 19 -10.37 4.64 4.95
N GLY A 20 -10.85 5.38 3.95
CA GLY A 20 -10.79 6.85 3.93
C GLY A 20 -9.36 7.43 3.86
N LYS A 21 -8.37 6.61 3.51
CA LYS A 21 -6.98 7.05 3.35
C LYS A 21 -6.53 6.88 1.89
N GLU A 22 -6.19 7.99 1.24
CA GLU A 22 -5.86 8.04 -0.18
C GLU A 22 -4.63 8.93 -0.41
N ILE A 23 -3.73 8.49 -1.30
CA ILE A 23 -2.64 9.31 -1.84
C ILE A 23 -3.01 9.65 -3.28
N GLN A 24 -3.01 10.92 -3.62
CA GLN A 24 -3.23 11.44 -4.96
C GLN A 24 -1.93 12.04 -5.47
N LEU A 25 -1.49 11.58 -6.63
CA LEU A 25 -0.34 12.13 -7.33
C LEU A 25 -0.85 13.08 -8.42
N TYR A 26 -0.51 14.35 -8.29
CA TYR A 26 -0.68 15.35 -9.34
C TYR A 26 0.64 15.56 -10.07
N SER A 27 0.61 16.34 -11.15
CA SER A 27 1.80 16.70 -11.94
C SER A 27 2.83 17.51 -11.17
N ASP A 28 2.40 18.25 -10.14
CA ASP A 28 3.16 19.25 -9.40
C ASP A 28 3.22 18.98 -7.90
N GLU A 29 2.28 18.19 -7.36
CA GLU A 29 2.18 17.92 -5.93
C GLU A 29 1.73 16.49 -5.63
N LEU A 30 2.14 16.00 -4.46
CA LEU A 30 1.65 14.79 -3.83
C LEU A 30 0.70 15.17 -2.69
N VAL A 31 -0.52 14.68 -2.74
CA VAL A 31 -1.55 14.95 -1.74
C VAL A 31 -1.90 13.67 -1.01
N ALA A 32 -1.72 13.65 0.30
CA ALA A 32 -2.17 12.56 1.16
C ALA A 32 -3.36 13.01 2.01
N THR A 33 -4.45 12.26 1.94
CA THR A 33 -5.67 12.52 2.72
C THR A 33 -5.90 11.36 3.68
N GLY A 34 -6.01 11.65 4.98
CA GLY A 34 -6.28 10.65 6.00
C GLY A 34 -7.53 10.97 6.84
N GLN A 35 -8.58 10.15 6.73
CA GLN A 35 -9.83 10.35 7.47
C GLN A 35 -9.71 10.36 9.00
N GLU A 36 -8.67 9.73 9.55
CA GLU A 36 -8.46 9.66 11.01
C GLU A 36 -7.97 10.98 11.63
N GLN A 37 -7.38 11.88 10.83
CA GLN A 37 -6.84 13.15 11.33
C GLN A 37 -7.53 14.38 10.70
N ASP A 38 -8.36 14.22 9.66
CA ASP A 38 -8.90 15.34 8.85
C ASP A 38 -7.79 16.28 8.34
N VAL A 39 -6.59 15.74 8.20
CA VAL A 39 -5.41 16.44 7.69
C VAL A 39 -5.22 16.03 6.23
N GLU A 40 -5.33 17.02 5.36
CA GLU A 40 -4.88 16.94 3.99
C GLU A 40 -3.45 17.49 3.94
N LEU A 41 -2.49 16.59 3.70
CA LEU A 41 -1.09 16.95 3.56
C LEU A 41 -0.79 17.12 2.07
N ARG A 42 -0.43 18.35 1.68
CA ARG A 42 -0.03 18.66 0.31
C ARG A 42 1.45 18.97 0.26
N VAL A 43 2.15 18.28 -0.63
CA VAL A 43 3.60 18.34 -0.73
C VAL A 43 3.98 18.63 -2.16
N PRO A 44 4.63 19.77 -2.46
CA PRO A 44 5.15 20.03 -3.80
C PRO A 44 6.17 18.96 -4.19
N LEU A 45 6.10 18.43 -5.42
CA LEU A 45 7.06 17.45 -5.90
C LEU A 45 8.48 18.03 -5.98
N ASP A 46 8.59 19.33 -6.26
CA ASP A 46 9.87 20.06 -6.33
C ASP A 46 10.57 20.17 -4.97
N ALA A 47 9.80 20.11 -3.87
CA ALA A 47 10.33 20.16 -2.51
C ALA A 47 10.72 18.77 -1.99
N LEU A 48 10.43 17.70 -2.74
CA LEU A 48 10.56 16.32 -2.28
C LEU A 48 11.95 15.78 -2.64
N GLN A 49 12.81 15.63 -1.63
CA GLN A 49 14.20 15.22 -1.83
C GLN A 49 14.38 13.71 -1.74
N ARG A 50 13.74 13.07 -0.75
CA ARG A 50 13.85 11.62 -0.54
C ARG A 50 12.51 11.03 -0.13
N LEU A 51 12.22 9.85 -0.63
CA LEU A 51 11.05 9.07 -0.25
C LEU A 51 11.50 7.83 0.53
N THR A 52 11.08 7.75 1.79
CA THR A 52 11.47 6.69 2.71
C THR A 52 10.30 5.73 2.96
N LEU A 53 10.50 4.44 2.69
CA LEU A 53 9.52 3.39 2.95
C LEU A 53 9.97 2.49 4.10
N MET A 54 9.19 2.47 5.17
CA MET A 54 9.48 1.64 6.35
C MET A 54 8.33 0.69 6.68
N PRO A 55 8.62 -0.48 7.30
CA PRO A 55 7.57 -1.28 7.92
C PRO A 55 7.00 -0.54 9.14
N GLY A 56 5.69 -0.51 9.28
CA GLY A 56 5.03 0.09 10.44
C GLY A 56 5.19 -0.74 11.71
N ASP A 57 5.21 -0.06 12.84
CA ASP A 57 5.25 -0.62 14.20
C ASP A 57 3.88 -0.43 14.86
N PRO A 58 3.20 -1.48 15.39
CA PRO A 58 3.64 -2.87 15.60
C PRO A 58 3.34 -3.84 14.45
N THR A 59 2.78 -3.35 13.35
CA THR A 59 2.28 -4.21 12.28
C THR A 59 3.12 -4.07 11.01
N PRO A 60 4.17 -4.90 10.79
CA PRO A 60 5.08 -4.74 9.66
C PRO A 60 4.42 -4.93 8.29
N SER A 61 3.21 -5.51 8.24
CA SER A 61 2.41 -5.59 7.01
C SER A 61 1.77 -4.26 6.59
N LYS A 62 1.78 -3.26 7.48
CA LYS A 62 1.29 -1.90 7.25
C LYS A 62 2.53 -1.04 6.99
N LEU A 63 2.72 -0.58 5.76
CA LEU A 63 3.91 0.20 5.40
C LEU A 63 3.71 1.66 5.78
N VAL A 64 4.78 2.35 6.16
CA VAL A 64 4.81 3.79 6.43
C VAL A 64 5.62 4.44 5.32
N LEU A 65 5.00 5.42 4.66
CA LEU A 65 5.64 6.25 3.64
C LEU A 65 5.96 7.62 4.24
N MET A 66 7.23 8.00 4.15
CA MET A 66 7.73 9.29 4.60
C MET A 66 8.36 10.01 3.41
N ALA A 67 8.27 11.32 3.39
CA ALA A 67 9.01 12.18 2.47
C ALA A 67 9.90 13.11 3.27
N ASP A 68 11.16 13.17 2.89
CA ASP A 68 12.10 14.19 3.34
C ASP A 68 12.04 15.35 2.34
N LEU A 69 11.87 16.54 2.87
CA LEU A 69 11.76 17.79 2.13
C LEU A 69 13.13 18.49 2.03
N ASP A 70 13.23 19.43 1.11
CA ASP A 70 14.41 20.29 0.90
C ASP A 70 14.78 21.16 2.11
N ASP A 71 13.86 21.35 3.06
CA ASP A 71 14.05 22.05 4.32
C ASP A 71 14.53 21.15 5.48
N ASP A 72 15.06 19.96 5.16
CA ASP A 72 15.48 18.90 6.10
C ASP A 72 14.32 18.38 6.99
N SER A 73 13.06 18.68 6.67
CA SER A 73 11.92 18.16 7.42
C SER A 73 11.41 16.83 6.85
N THR A 74 11.16 15.86 7.73
CA THR A 74 10.55 14.58 7.37
C THR A 74 9.06 14.60 7.69
N ILE A 75 8.23 14.35 6.68
CA ILE A 75 6.78 14.27 6.82
C ILE A 75 6.28 12.85 6.55
N ILE A 76 5.30 12.41 7.33
CA ILE A 76 4.67 11.10 7.13
C ILE A 76 3.53 11.27 6.11
N LEU A 77 3.76 10.85 4.88
CA LEU A 77 2.79 10.89 3.79
C LEU A 77 1.68 9.86 3.99
N ALA A 78 2.04 8.64 4.35
CA ALA A 78 1.06 7.57 4.52
C ALA A 78 1.44 6.66 5.67
N ASP A 79 0.68 6.73 6.75
CA ASP A 79 0.77 5.75 7.82
C ASP A 79 -0.19 4.58 7.56
N GLY A 80 0.40 3.39 7.56
CA GLY A 80 -0.31 2.13 7.56
C GLY A 80 -0.81 1.68 6.18
N MET A 81 -0.04 1.94 5.14
CA MET A 81 -0.33 1.56 3.77
C MET A 81 -0.51 0.04 3.63
N THR A 82 -1.75 -0.35 3.32
CA THR A 82 -2.13 -1.76 3.10
C THR A 82 -2.14 -2.15 1.62
N ASN A 83 -2.21 -1.17 0.73
CA ASN A 83 -2.24 -1.34 -0.73
C ASN A 83 -0.87 -1.05 -1.35
N ALA A 84 0.09 -1.94 -1.10
CA ALA A 84 1.41 -1.87 -1.72
C ALA A 84 1.37 -1.99 -3.26
N LYS A 85 0.28 -2.56 -3.84
CA LYS A 85 0.14 -2.73 -5.29
C LYS A 85 -0.07 -1.38 -5.98
N GLY A 86 -1.02 -0.59 -5.52
CA GLY A 86 -1.30 0.73 -6.10
C GLY A 86 -0.09 1.65 -6.00
N PHE A 87 0.60 1.62 -4.85
CA PHE A 87 1.82 2.41 -4.67
C PHE A 87 2.96 1.97 -5.60
N ARG A 88 3.16 0.65 -5.79
CA ARG A 88 4.14 0.13 -6.76
C ARG A 88 3.85 0.57 -8.20
N GLU A 89 2.58 0.64 -8.59
CA GLU A 89 2.17 1.12 -9.93
C GLU A 89 2.37 2.63 -10.09
N MET A 90 2.26 3.39 -9.00
CA MET A 90 2.47 4.84 -8.96
C MET A 90 3.97 5.23 -8.90
N LEU A 91 4.82 4.40 -8.29
CA LEU A 91 6.25 4.66 -8.11
C LEU A 91 6.98 5.07 -9.41
N PRO A 92 6.87 4.38 -10.56
CA PRO A 92 7.55 4.80 -11.78
C PRO A 92 7.09 6.17 -12.28
N ARG A 93 5.81 6.53 -12.09
CA ARG A 93 5.29 7.86 -12.43
C ARG A 93 5.88 8.93 -11.54
N LEU A 94 6.06 8.62 -10.26
CA LEU A 94 6.65 9.53 -9.29
C LEU A 94 8.14 9.77 -9.61
N THR A 95 8.89 8.73 -9.99
CA THR A 95 10.28 8.86 -10.46
C THR A 95 10.39 9.58 -11.82
N GLU A 96 9.39 9.45 -12.71
CA GLU A 96 9.33 10.21 -13.97
C GLU A 96 9.14 11.71 -13.73
N LEU A 97 8.35 12.09 -12.72
CA LEU A 97 8.06 13.49 -12.39
C LEU A 97 9.17 14.14 -11.56
N CYS A 98 9.79 13.38 -10.65
CA CYS A 98 10.89 13.84 -9.81
C CYS A 98 12.10 12.90 -9.97
N PRO A 99 12.92 13.10 -11.03
CA PRO A 99 14.06 12.23 -11.32
C PRO A 99 15.22 12.40 -10.33
N ASP A 100 15.31 13.56 -9.67
CA ASP A 100 16.35 13.89 -8.70
C ASP A 100 16.05 13.38 -7.29
N MET A 101 14.84 12.85 -7.07
CA MET A 101 14.42 12.30 -5.77
C MET A 101 15.11 10.96 -5.48
N GLU A 102 15.66 10.83 -4.28
CA GLU A 102 16.21 9.57 -3.78
C GLU A 102 15.10 8.65 -3.22
N LEU A 103 15.22 7.35 -3.49
CA LEU A 103 14.36 6.32 -2.88
C LEU A 103 15.15 5.62 -1.78
N ASP A 104 14.63 5.61 -0.55
CA ASP A 104 15.15 4.81 0.56
C ASP A 104 14.09 3.81 1.01
N PRO A 105 14.25 2.51 0.77
CA PRO A 105 15.39 1.85 0.15
C PRO A 105 15.43 2.05 -1.37
N PRO A 106 16.62 2.00 -2.01
CA PRO A 106 16.75 2.20 -3.47
C PRO A 106 15.98 1.13 -4.27
N ASP A 107 15.86 -0.08 -3.72
CA ASP A 107 15.09 -1.19 -4.30
C ASP A 107 13.62 -1.22 -3.82
N MET A 108 13.03 -0.06 -3.50
CA MET A 108 11.66 0.06 -2.97
C MET A 108 10.63 -0.74 -3.78
N GLY A 109 10.75 -0.73 -5.12
CA GLY A 109 9.87 -1.48 -6.02
C GLY A 109 9.92 -3.00 -5.81
N GLU A 110 11.10 -3.57 -5.56
CA GLU A 110 11.27 -4.99 -5.27
C GLU A 110 10.78 -5.34 -3.86
N GLN A 111 10.99 -4.46 -2.87
CA GLN A 111 10.45 -4.67 -1.53
C GLN A 111 8.92 -4.71 -1.51
N LEU A 112 8.28 -3.77 -2.23
CA LEU A 112 6.82 -3.77 -2.42
C LEU A 112 6.36 -5.05 -3.12
N ARG A 113 7.11 -5.53 -4.12
CA ARG A 113 6.81 -6.80 -4.81
C ARG A 113 6.92 -7.99 -3.85
N GLN A 114 7.95 -8.05 -3.03
CA GLN A 114 8.14 -9.12 -2.04
C GLN A 114 7.04 -9.10 -0.98
N ALA A 115 6.66 -7.93 -0.48
CA ALA A 115 5.57 -7.77 0.48
C ALA A 115 4.23 -8.29 -0.08
N LEU A 116 3.93 -7.97 -1.35
CA LEU A 116 2.73 -8.47 -2.04
C LEU A 116 2.75 -9.99 -2.22
N ASN A 117 3.89 -10.55 -2.64
CA ASN A 117 4.03 -11.99 -2.82
C ASN A 117 3.89 -12.75 -1.50
N ASN A 118 4.48 -12.24 -0.41
CA ASN A 118 4.39 -12.87 0.89
C ASN A 118 2.95 -12.89 1.42
N LYS A 119 2.23 -11.76 1.28
CA LYS A 119 0.80 -11.68 1.62
C LYS A 119 -0.05 -12.68 0.82
N ARG A 120 0.22 -12.83 -0.48
CA ARG A 120 -0.48 -13.79 -1.33
C ARG A 120 -0.19 -15.23 -0.92
N ALA A 121 1.07 -15.58 -0.71
CA ALA A 121 1.47 -16.91 -0.26
C ALA A 121 0.81 -17.29 1.06
N TRP A 122 0.78 -16.37 2.03
CA TRP A 122 0.17 -16.60 3.35
C TRP A 122 -1.35 -16.75 3.28
N SER A 123 -2.02 -15.97 2.42
CA SER A 123 -3.45 -16.15 2.19
C SER A 123 -3.75 -17.53 1.59
N LEU A 124 -2.95 -17.97 0.61
CA LEU A 124 -3.15 -19.25 -0.07
C LEU A 124 -2.96 -20.44 0.89
N THR A 125 -1.94 -20.39 1.75
CA THR A 125 -1.70 -21.45 2.74
C THR A 125 -2.78 -21.48 3.81
N CYS A 126 -3.24 -20.32 4.31
CA CYS A 126 -4.29 -20.25 5.33
C CYS A 126 -5.64 -20.77 4.80
N TYR A 127 -6.09 -20.31 3.62
CA TYR A 127 -7.32 -20.79 3.00
C TYR A 127 -7.20 -22.27 2.59
N GLY A 128 -6.05 -22.68 2.03
CA GLY A 128 -5.80 -24.06 1.65
C GLY A 128 -5.86 -25.02 2.84
N CYS A 129 -5.29 -24.64 3.99
CA CYS A 129 -5.35 -25.43 5.22
C CYS A 129 -6.79 -25.61 5.70
N CYS A 130 -7.59 -24.53 5.72
CA CYS A 130 -9.00 -24.60 6.12
C CYS A 130 -9.82 -25.54 5.21
N ILE A 131 -9.63 -25.46 3.89
CA ILE A 131 -10.31 -26.33 2.93
C ILE A 131 -9.89 -27.80 3.13
N MET A 132 -8.61 -28.06 3.31
CA MET A 132 -8.10 -29.42 3.57
C MET A 132 -8.69 -30.03 4.84
N LEU A 133 -8.86 -29.22 5.89
CA LEU A 133 -9.45 -29.65 7.15
C LEU A 133 -10.93 -30.03 6.97
N VAL A 134 -11.70 -29.22 6.22
CA VAL A 134 -13.09 -29.53 5.88
C VAL A 134 -13.20 -30.81 5.06
N LEU A 135 -12.36 -30.96 4.03
CA LEU A 135 -12.32 -32.18 3.21
C LEU A 135 -11.98 -33.42 4.05
N PHE A 136 -11.02 -33.30 4.97
CA PHE A 136 -10.65 -34.39 5.87
C PHE A 136 -11.82 -34.84 6.74
N VAL A 137 -12.58 -33.90 7.31
CA VAL A 137 -13.77 -34.20 8.11
C VAL A 137 -14.86 -34.88 7.27
N VAL A 138 -15.09 -34.43 6.04
CA VAL A 138 -16.07 -35.04 5.12
C VAL A 138 -15.66 -36.48 4.77
N VAL A 139 -14.39 -36.71 4.45
CA VAL A 139 -13.88 -38.06 4.15
C VAL A 139 -14.00 -38.97 5.37
N ALA A 140 -13.65 -38.49 6.56
CA ALA A 140 -13.80 -39.26 7.79
C ALA A 140 -15.27 -39.61 8.08
N TYR A 141 -16.18 -38.66 7.89
CA TYR A 141 -17.61 -38.89 8.03
C TYR A 141 -18.12 -39.94 7.03
N MET A 142 -17.75 -39.82 5.76
CA MET A 142 -18.12 -40.80 4.73
C MET A 142 -17.58 -42.20 5.05
N LEU A 143 -16.37 -42.32 5.59
CA LEU A 143 -15.82 -43.59 6.05
C LEU A 143 -16.62 -44.19 7.20
N VAL A 144 -16.97 -43.38 8.20
CA VAL A 144 -17.79 -43.83 9.35
C VAL A 144 -19.16 -44.30 8.87
N VAL A 145 -19.82 -43.53 7.99
CA VAL A 145 -21.11 -43.91 7.42
C VAL A 145 -20.99 -45.19 6.61
N TYR A 146 -19.98 -45.31 5.74
CA TYR A 146 -19.77 -46.49 4.92
C TYR A 146 -19.58 -47.77 5.76
N ILE A 147 -18.75 -47.69 6.80
CA ILE A 147 -18.56 -48.80 7.75
C ILE A 147 -19.87 -49.11 8.48
N GLY A 148 -20.58 -48.09 8.96
CA GLY A 148 -21.84 -48.25 9.68
C GLY A 148 -22.99 -48.81 8.84
N THR A 149 -22.99 -48.60 7.52
CA THR A 149 -23.97 -49.20 6.60
C THR A 149 -23.62 -50.63 6.18
N HIS A 150 -22.37 -51.05 6.34
CA HIS A 150 -21.88 -52.39 5.98
C HIS A 150 -21.82 -53.37 7.16
N HIS A 151 -22.19 -52.93 8.36
CA HIS A 151 -22.32 -53.73 9.58
C HIS A 151 -23.79 -53.89 9.95
#